data_AF-A0A6I0SHJ6-F1
#
_entry.id   AF-A0A6I0SHJ6-F1
#
_cell.length_a   1.000
_cell.length_b   1.000
_cell.length_c   1.000
_cell.angle_alpha   90.00
_cell.angle_beta   90.00
_cell.angle_gamma   90.00
#
_symmetry.space_group_name_H-M   'P 1'
#
loop_
_entity.id
_entity.type
_entity.pdbx_description
1 polymer ?
#
loop_
_entity_poly.entity_id
_entity_poly.type
_entity_poly.pdbx_seq_one_letter_code
_entity_poly.pdbx_strand_id
1 'polypeptide(L)'
;MSNVEEHAHEQKAGMKCPQCGAFIETSIFELLTSSTLSCPSCHLRLSIDRMKSKPAFDALRKVQQAQQNLEEKSKHDREKR
;
A
#
# COMPACT_ATOMS: atom_id res chain seq x y z
N MET A 1 -25.59 -20.18 -1.95
CA MET A 1 -24.25 -20.03 -1.34
C MET A 1 -23.45 -19.18 -2.30
N SER A 2 -23.45 -17.87 -2.08
CA SER A 2 -23.04 -16.87 -3.06
C SER A 2 -21.53 -16.63 -2.97
N ASN A 3 -20.81 -16.99 -4.04
CA ASN A 3 -19.54 -16.46 -4.54
C ASN A 3 -18.69 -15.62 -3.57
N VAL A 4 -17.60 -16.20 -3.06
CA VAL A 4 -16.54 -15.51 -2.28
C VAL A 4 -15.26 -15.39 -3.14
N GLU A 5 -15.38 -15.15 -4.46
CA GLU A 5 -14.23 -15.21 -5.37
C GLU A 5 -14.05 -13.99 -6.29
N GLU A 6 -14.70 -12.84 -6.03
CA GLU A 6 -14.55 -11.69 -6.94
C GLU A 6 -14.57 -10.31 -6.29
N HIS A 7 -13.68 -10.06 -5.32
CA HIS A 7 -13.42 -8.69 -4.82
C HIS A 7 -11.93 -8.41 -4.58
N ALA A 8 -11.10 -8.69 -5.57
CA ALA A 8 -9.83 -7.98 -5.77
C ALA A 8 -9.96 -7.04 -6.96
N HIS A 9 -11.08 -6.30 -7.05
CA HIS A 9 -11.08 -5.10 -7.88
C HIS A 9 -10.02 -4.19 -7.28
N GLU A 10 -9.01 -3.80 -8.06
CA GLU A 10 -8.02 -2.78 -7.70
C GLU A 10 -8.77 -1.47 -7.41
N GLN A 11 -9.36 -1.37 -6.23
CA GLN A 11 -9.82 -0.11 -5.68
C GLN A 11 -8.55 0.66 -5.43
N LYS A 12 -8.25 1.57 -6.36
CA LYS A 12 -7.13 2.50 -6.29
C LYS A 12 -7.08 3.08 -4.88
N ALA A 13 -6.10 2.63 -4.10
CA ALA A 13 -5.93 3.10 -2.74
C ALA A 13 -5.54 4.58 -2.79
N GLY A 14 -6.06 5.37 -1.86
CA GLY A 14 -5.89 6.81 -1.91
C GLY A 14 -6.80 7.57 -0.98
N MET A 15 -6.69 8.89 -1.03
CA MET A 15 -7.44 9.82 -0.18
C MET A 15 -7.75 11.11 -0.91
N LYS A 16 -8.82 11.81 -0.53
CA LYS A 16 -9.10 13.15 -1.07
C LYS A 16 -8.13 14.18 -0.47
N CYS A 17 -7.62 15.06 -1.32
CA CYS A 17 -6.82 16.20 -0.91
C CYS A 17 -7.67 17.16 -0.06
N PRO A 18 -7.22 17.54 1.15
CA PRO A 18 -7.98 18.43 2.02
C PRO A 18 -8.08 19.87 1.50
N GLN A 19 -7.24 20.27 0.55
CA GLN A 19 -7.22 21.64 0.01
C GLN A 19 -8.05 21.79 -1.28
N CYS A 20 -7.99 20.83 -2.20
CA CYS A 20 -8.65 20.95 -3.50
C CYS A 20 -9.65 19.83 -3.83
N GLY A 21 -9.80 18.83 -2.95
CA GLY A 21 -10.72 17.71 -3.14
C GLY A 21 -10.30 16.66 -4.19
N ALA A 22 -9.20 16.89 -4.92
CA ALA A 22 -8.66 15.93 -5.88
C ALA A 22 -8.24 14.62 -5.19
N PHE A 23 -8.41 13.49 -5.89
CA PHE A 23 -8.00 12.19 -5.36
C PHE A 23 -6.49 12.01 -5.45
N ILE A 24 -5.85 11.75 -4.32
CA ILE A 24 -4.44 11.39 -4.20
C ILE A 24 -4.37 9.87 -4.19
N GLU A 25 -4.09 9.28 -5.34
CA GLU A 25 -3.81 7.85 -5.47
C GLU A 25 -2.46 7.55 -4.78
N THR A 26 -2.41 6.50 -3.96
CA THR A 26 -1.19 6.06 -3.27
C THR A 26 -1.20 4.56 -3.05
N SER A 27 -0.03 3.94 -2.90
CA SER A 27 0.10 2.52 -2.60
C SER A 27 0.56 2.28 -1.17
N ILE A 28 0.32 1.07 -0.65
CA ILE A 28 0.88 0.63 0.64
C ILE A 28 2.40 0.79 0.67
N PHE A 29 3.09 0.47 -0.44
CA PHE A 29 4.53 0.61 -0.56
C PHE A 29 4.98 2.07 -0.44
N GLU A 30 4.27 2.97 -1.11
CA GLU A 30 4.57 4.41 -1.06
C GLU A 30 4.34 4.97 0.34
N LEU A 31 3.25 4.57 1.03
CA LEU A 31 3.02 4.94 2.42
C LEU A 31 4.15 4.47 3.35
N LEU A 32 4.69 3.27 3.12
CA LEU A 32 5.76 2.68 3.92
C LEU A 32 7.14 3.29 3.69
N THR A 33 7.43 3.70 2.45
CA THR A 33 8.76 4.18 2.02
C THR A 33 8.85 5.69 2.04
N SER A 34 7.82 6.40 1.58
CA SER A 34 7.77 7.86 1.52
C SER A 34 7.48 8.49 2.88
N SER A 35 8.09 9.63 3.16
CA SER A 35 7.79 10.44 4.36
C SER A 35 6.69 11.48 4.10
N THR A 36 6.42 11.78 2.83
CA THR A 36 5.48 12.82 2.41
C THR A 36 4.67 12.35 1.20
N LEU A 37 3.40 12.75 1.13
CA LEU A 37 2.56 12.61 -0.06
C LEU A 37 2.34 13.99 -0.67
N SER A 38 2.41 14.09 -2.00
CA SER A 38 2.15 15.35 -2.69
C SER A 38 0.88 15.22 -3.53
N CYS A 39 -0.04 16.17 -3.39
CA CYS A 39 -1.23 16.22 -4.23
C CYS A 39 -0.83 16.55 -5.68
N PRO A 40 -1.25 15.74 -6.67
CA PRO A 40 -0.88 15.99 -8.07
C PRO A 40 -1.55 17.23 -8.68
N SER A 41 -2.66 17.69 -8.09
CA SER A 41 -3.45 18.81 -8.66
C SER A 41 -3.09 20.18 -8.09
N CYS A 42 -2.83 20.28 -6.78
CA CYS A 42 -2.53 21.55 -6.12
C CYS A 42 -1.14 21.59 -5.47
N HIS A 43 -0.36 20.52 -5.61
CA HIS A 43 0.99 20.38 -5.05
C HIS A 43 1.09 20.53 -3.52
N LEU A 44 -0.04 20.44 -2.80
CA LEU A 44 -0.01 20.37 -1.34
C LEU A 44 0.82 19.17 -0.89
N ARG A 45 1.81 19.42 -0.04
CA ARG A 45 2.66 18.39 0.56
C ARG A 45 2.13 18.02 1.94
N LEU A 46 1.67 16.80 2.07
CA LEU A 46 1.23 16.19 3.33
C LEU A 46 2.40 15.41 3.93
N SER A 47 2.65 15.58 5.23
CA SER A 47 3.63 14.78 5.96
C SER A 47 2.94 13.62 6.65
N ILE A 48 3.51 12.42 6.57
CA ILE A 48 2.94 11.25 7.24
C ILE A 48 3.50 11.14 8.66
N ASP A 49 2.61 11.17 9.66
CA ASP A 49 3.00 10.97 11.06
C ASP A 49 3.30 9.48 11.33
N ARG A 50 4.56 9.10 11.14
CA ARG A 50 5.03 7.72 11.33
C ARG A 50 4.91 7.22 12.76
N MET A 51 4.88 8.11 13.76
CA MET A 51 4.74 7.70 15.15
C MET A 51 3.30 7.28 15.45
N LYS A 52 2.32 8.10 15.05
CA LYS A 52 0.90 7.77 15.23
C LYS A 52 0.47 6.60 14.34
N SER A 53 1.03 6.53 13.13
CA SER A 53 0.73 5.44 12.19
C SER A 53 1.59 4.19 12.40
N LYS A 54 2.42 4.14 13.45
CA LYS A 54 3.32 2.99 13.72
C LYS A 54 2.60 1.63 13.72
N PRO A 55 1.44 1.44 14.37
CA PRO A 55 0.76 0.15 14.37
C PRO A 55 0.33 -0.29 12.96
N ALA A 56 -0.14 0.66 12.15
CA ALA A 56 -0.52 0.41 10.77
C ALA A 56 0.70 0.05 9.92
N PHE A 57 1.80 0.80 10.06
CA PHE A 57 3.04 0.51 9.34
C PHE A 57 3.66 -0.84 9.72
N ASP A 58 3.65 -1.19 11.00
CA ASP A 58 4.15 -2.49 11.46
C ASP A 58 3.31 -3.64 10.89
N ALA A 59 1.98 -3.48 10.78
CA ALA A 59 1.12 -4.46 10.12
C ALA A 59 1.44 -4.60 8.62
N LEU A 60 1.58 -3.48 7.91
CA LEU A 60 1.86 -3.48 6.47
C LEU A 60 3.24 -4.09 6.15
N ARG A 61 4.25 -3.84 7.00
CA ARG A 61 5.58 -4.47 6.86
C ARG A 61 5.53 -5.99 6.99
N LYS A 62 4.75 -6.50 7.93
CA LYS A 62 4.59 -7.97 8.10
C LYS A 62 3.97 -8.60 6.85
N VAL A 63 2.98 -7.95 6.25
CA VAL A 63 2.36 -8.41 5.01
C VAL A 63 3.37 -8.43 3.86
N GLN A 64 4.15 -7.35 3.69
CA GLN A 64 5.20 -7.31 2.66
C GLN A 64 6.25 -8.39 2.84
N GLN A 65 6.72 -8.62 4.08
CA GLN A 65 7.70 -9.66 4.35
C GLN A 65 7.12 -11.05 4.05
N ALA A 66 5.86 -11.30 4.39
CA ALA A 66 5.20 -12.56 4.06
C ALA A 66 5.10 -12.76 2.54
N GLN A 67 4.76 -11.71 1.78
CA GLN A 67 4.72 -11.75 0.31
C GLN A 67 6.09 -12.10 -0.28
N GLN A 68 7.15 -11.41 0.15
CA GLN A 68 8.52 -11.67 -0.32
C GLN A 68 8.97 -13.10 -0.02
N ASN A 69 8.73 -13.59 1.20
CA ASN A 69 9.07 -14.95 1.59
C ASN A 69 8.37 -16.01 0.73
N LEU A 70 7.10 -15.76 0.34
CA LEU A 70 6.35 -16.66 -0.54
C LEU A 70 6.92 -16.64 -1.97
N GLU A 71 7.27 -15.47 -2.49
CA GLU A 71 7.88 -15.32 -3.80
C GLU A 71 9.23 -16.04 -3.88
N GLU A 72 10.10 -15.86 -2.89
CA GLU A 72 11.41 -16.53 -2.82
C GLU A 72 11.28 -18.05 -2.77
N LYS A 73 10.38 -18.57 -1.91
CA LYS A 73 10.10 -20.01 -1.83
C LYS A 73 9.56 -20.56 -3.15
N SER A 74 8.61 -19.84 -3.77
CA SER A 74 8.02 -20.26 -5.05
C SER A 74 9.05 -20.36 -6.19
N LYS A 75 10.05 -19.47 -6.20
CA LYS A 75 11.16 -19.51 -7.17
C LYS A 75 12.07 -20.71 -6.91
N HIS A 76 12.42 -20.94 -5.66
CA HIS A 76 13.26 -22.08 -5.27
C HIS A 76 12.60 -23.44 -5.54
N ASP A 77 11.27 -23.56 -5.35
CA ASP A 77 10.51 -24.78 -5.69
C ASP A 77 10.42 -25.01 -7.20
N ARG A 78 10.42 -23.96 -8.02
CA ARG A 78 10.44 -24.07 -9.49
C ARG A 78 11.80 -24.49 -10.05
N GLU A 79 12.89 -24.05 -9.44
CA GLU A 79 14.25 -24.36 -9.92
C GLU A 79 14.72 -25.78 -9.55
N LYS A 80 14.07 -26.42 -8.58
CA LYS A 80 14.33 -27.83 -8.19
C LYS A 80 13.52 -28.86 -8.98
N ARG A 81 12.71 -28.45 -9.95
CA ARG A 81 11.79 -29.32 -10.71
C ARG A 81 12.28 -29.52 -12.13
#